data_AF-A0A1A7VUT4-F1
#
_entry.id   AF-A0A1A7VUT4-F1
#
_cell.length_a   1.000
_cell.length_b   1.000
_cell.length_c   1.000
_cell.angle_alpha   90.00
_cell.angle_beta   90.00
_cell.angle_gamma   90.00
#
_symmetry.space_group_name_H-M   'P 1'
#
loop_
_entity.id
_entity.type
_entity.pdbx_description
1 polymer ?
#
loop_
_entity_poly.entity_id
_entity_poly.type
_entity_poly.pdbx_seq_one_letter_code
_entity_poly.pdbx_strand_id
1 'polypeptide(L)'
;MSASNDGLLQKWLEQSANAGTAGPGTPDPAQRAKEITDKLKNDFQDAWDKLKTSLSKGEASEITKLCHKQVKWNTDPRPGGNESFEREYKKDLCAGLMGIRYFMSGITELGGNTRDAKIEENLPEDKWFARCTVGMLALSEIYGDHCKLNEVIEQISDRVEWTLAQRLKGHMYMMKKCEGKVDAIDLFIGRTILQDQIRNWAEGKRASGTRSGAWRVGTLWGNRWKQVCNGGKGTTKMEDERKKENLKTNASSMTKLMKLDSIPAGSSHAVSIGDILVDTDNKYATKEDTLRQVFQDVMQNDSSGPLNIGQVMEKLKKETETTTGKYYIMNILHH
;
A
#
# COMPACT_ATOMS: atom_id res chain seq x y z
N MET A 1 -27.69 -12.94 -9.05
CA MET A 1 -26.70 -13.88 -8.49
C MET A 1 -25.83 -13.11 -7.51
N SER A 2 -26.09 -13.29 -6.22
CA SER A 2 -25.36 -12.67 -5.12
C SER A 2 -24.00 -13.33 -4.97
N ALA A 3 -22.94 -12.69 -5.46
CA ALA A 3 -21.60 -13.01 -5.03
C ALA A 3 -21.52 -12.71 -3.52
N SER A 4 -21.20 -13.71 -2.70
CA SER A 4 -20.83 -13.49 -1.31
C SER A 4 -19.56 -12.62 -1.29
N ASN A 5 -19.73 -11.34 -0.98
CA ASN A 5 -18.66 -10.36 -0.87
C ASN A 5 -17.77 -10.66 0.35
N ASP A 6 -16.72 -11.47 0.17
CA ASP A 6 -15.63 -11.67 1.13
C ASP A 6 -14.56 -10.55 1.05
N GLY A 7 -14.99 -9.29 0.95
CA GLY A 7 -14.11 -8.11 0.85
C GLY A 7 -13.68 -7.57 2.21
N LEU A 8 -12.44 -7.08 2.34
CA LEU A 8 -11.90 -6.58 3.61
C LEU A 8 -12.63 -5.33 4.11
N LEU A 9 -12.96 -4.39 3.22
CA LEU A 9 -13.75 -3.21 3.57
C LEU A 9 -15.14 -3.57 4.07
N GLN A 10 -15.83 -4.51 3.43
CA GLN A 10 -17.15 -4.96 3.88
C GLN A 10 -17.08 -5.53 5.30
N LYS A 11 -16.11 -6.41 5.58
CA LYS A 11 -15.90 -6.94 6.94
C LYS A 11 -15.55 -5.85 7.94
N TRP A 12 -14.72 -4.90 7.55
CA TRP A 12 -14.39 -3.76 8.38
C TRP A 12 -15.67 -2.97 8.71
N LEU A 13 -16.52 -2.66 7.73
CA LEU A 13 -17.78 -1.96 7.97
C LEU A 13 -18.73 -2.75 8.89
N GLU A 14 -18.87 -4.07 8.67
CA GLU A 14 -19.69 -4.94 9.52
C GLU A 14 -19.23 -4.94 10.99
N GLN A 15 -17.92 -4.94 11.24
CA GLN A 15 -17.36 -5.01 12.59
C GLN A 15 -17.19 -3.64 13.24
N SER A 16 -16.88 -2.61 12.46
CA SER A 16 -16.48 -1.29 12.95
C SER A 16 -17.60 -0.26 12.91
N ALA A 17 -18.40 -0.25 11.84
CA ALA A 17 -19.46 0.75 11.66
C ALA A 17 -20.79 0.36 12.33
N ASN A 18 -20.96 -0.95 12.59
CA ASN A 18 -22.15 -1.50 13.25
C ASN A 18 -21.90 -1.91 14.71
N ALA A 19 -20.68 -1.78 15.23
CA ALA A 19 -20.43 -1.98 16.65
C ALA A 19 -21.16 -0.90 17.48
N GLY A 20 -22.06 -1.32 18.37
CA GLY A 20 -22.71 -0.43 19.34
C GLY A 20 -24.04 0.21 18.91
N THR A 21 -24.68 -0.23 17.84
CA THR A 21 -25.93 0.36 17.31
C THR A 21 -27.22 -0.02 18.08
N ALA A 22 -27.12 -0.58 19.28
CA ALA A 22 -28.26 -1.00 20.08
C ALA A 22 -28.27 -0.31 21.44
N GLY A 23 -28.90 0.86 21.54
CA GLY A 23 -29.14 1.55 22.81
C GLY A 23 -29.95 2.85 22.66
N PRO A 24 -30.68 3.29 23.69
CA PRO A 24 -31.31 4.61 23.70
C PRO A 24 -30.23 5.71 23.67
N GLY A 25 -30.30 6.62 22.71
CA GLY A 25 -29.31 7.70 22.55
C GLY A 25 -28.42 7.60 21.30
N THR A 26 -28.87 6.93 20.24
CA THR A 26 -28.15 6.85 18.96
C THR A 26 -27.80 8.26 18.46
N PRO A 27 -26.51 8.56 18.19
CA PRO A 27 -26.11 9.85 17.62
C PRO A 27 -26.85 10.13 16.32
N ASP A 28 -27.03 11.41 15.98
CA ASP A 28 -27.58 11.78 14.67
C ASP A 28 -26.70 11.23 13.52
N PRO A 29 -27.26 11.09 12.30
CA PRO A 29 -26.53 10.52 11.16
C PRO A 29 -25.20 11.20 10.83
N ALA A 30 -25.07 12.51 11.07
CA ALA A 30 -23.85 13.25 10.77
C ALA A 30 -22.75 12.92 11.79
N GLN A 31 -23.11 12.87 13.08
CA GLN A 31 -22.19 12.48 14.14
C GLN A 31 -21.72 11.02 13.97
N ARG A 32 -22.64 10.11 13.64
CA ARG A 32 -22.28 8.70 13.42
C ARG A 32 -21.42 8.50 12.16
N ALA A 33 -21.71 9.21 11.07
CA ALA A 33 -20.85 9.21 9.88
C ALA A 33 -19.45 9.77 10.18
N LYS A 34 -19.38 10.79 11.04
CA LYS A 34 -18.11 11.32 11.54
C LYS A 34 -17.32 10.28 12.32
N GLU A 35 -17.94 9.57 13.25
CA GLU A 35 -17.29 8.55 14.05
C GLU A 35 -16.73 7.40 13.20
N ILE A 36 -17.47 6.94 12.18
CA ILE A 36 -16.99 5.92 11.24
C ILE A 36 -15.78 6.43 10.45
N THR A 37 -15.87 7.65 9.90
CA THR A 37 -14.79 8.24 9.09
C THR A 37 -13.53 8.44 9.93
N ASP A 38 -13.69 8.95 11.15
CA ASP A 38 -12.59 9.16 12.09
C ASP A 38 -11.97 7.81 12.53
N LYS A 39 -12.78 6.77 12.76
CA LYS A 39 -12.27 5.42 13.07
C LYS A 39 -11.49 4.82 11.89
N LEU A 40 -12.01 4.95 10.66
CA LEU A 40 -11.33 4.48 9.46
C LEU A 40 -9.95 5.14 9.31
N LYS A 41 -9.92 6.47 9.49
CA LYS A 41 -8.69 7.25 9.47
C LYS A 41 -7.69 6.80 10.53
N ASN A 42 -8.15 6.59 11.76
CA ASN A 42 -7.31 6.11 12.86
C ASN A 42 -6.77 4.71 12.58
N ASP A 43 -7.59 3.79 12.04
CA ASP A 43 -7.15 2.44 11.69
C ASP A 43 -6.06 2.46 10.61
N PHE A 44 -6.18 3.33 9.60
CA PHE A 44 -5.15 3.54 8.58
C PHE A 44 -3.89 4.22 9.15
N GLN A 45 -4.05 5.19 10.04
CA GLN A 45 -2.94 5.87 10.70
C GLN A 45 -2.13 4.90 11.58
N ASP A 46 -2.81 4.08 12.38
CA ASP A 46 -2.17 3.08 13.24
C ASP A 46 -1.39 2.05 12.43
N ALA A 47 -2.00 1.56 11.34
CA ALA A 47 -1.37 0.65 10.40
C ALA A 47 -0.13 1.29 9.77
N TRP A 48 -0.24 2.56 9.37
CA TRP A 48 0.86 3.31 8.79
C TRP A 48 2.00 3.55 9.78
N ASP A 49 1.72 4.00 11.01
CA ASP A 49 2.77 4.28 11.98
C ASP A 49 3.54 3.02 12.38
N LYS A 50 2.88 1.85 12.43
CA LYS A 50 3.55 0.56 12.57
C LYS A 50 4.50 0.30 11.40
N LEU A 51 4.03 0.41 10.16
CA LEU A 51 4.83 0.14 8.97
C LEU A 51 5.99 1.14 8.83
N LYS A 52 5.70 2.44 8.96
CA LYS A 52 6.66 3.54 8.98
C LYS A 52 7.77 3.33 10.02
N THR A 53 7.42 2.89 11.22
CA THR A 53 8.39 2.58 12.28
C THR A 53 9.30 1.42 11.88
N SER A 54 8.72 0.35 11.33
CA SER A 54 9.46 -0.78 10.80
C SER A 54 10.45 -0.32 9.71
N LEU A 55 9.98 0.40 8.68
CA LEU A 55 10.80 0.87 7.56
C LEU A 55 11.88 1.89 7.96
N SER A 56 11.70 2.57 9.09
CA SER A 56 12.70 3.50 9.63
C SER A 56 13.92 2.81 10.22
N LYS A 57 13.86 1.49 10.44
CA LYS A 57 14.91 0.69 11.07
C LYS A 57 15.51 -0.34 10.11
N GLY A 58 16.62 -0.95 10.55
CA GLY A 58 17.18 -2.16 9.94
C GLY A 58 16.20 -3.33 9.94
N GLU A 59 16.28 -4.14 8.90
CA GLU A 59 15.41 -5.29 8.66
C GLU A 59 15.67 -6.47 9.60
N ALA A 60 14.70 -7.37 9.67
CA ALA A 60 14.84 -8.63 10.40
C ALA A 60 15.95 -9.52 9.82
N SER A 61 16.60 -10.32 10.67
CA SER A 61 17.79 -11.12 10.32
C SER A 61 17.53 -12.08 9.16
N GLU A 62 16.33 -12.65 9.07
CA GLU A 62 15.95 -13.52 7.97
C GLU A 62 15.76 -12.77 6.64
N ILE A 63 15.34 -11.50 6.67
CA ILE A 63 15.27 -10.64 5.48
C ILE A 63 16.69 -10.31 5.03
N THR A 64 17.59 -9.94 5.95
CA THR A 64 19.01 -9.76 5.61
C THR A 64 19.60 -11.05 5.00
N LYS A 65 19.30 -12.22 5.59
CA LYS A 65 19.79 -13.51 5.07
C LYS A 65 19.29 -13.77 3.65
N LEU A 66 18.00 -13.55 3.40
CA LEU A 66 17.42 -13.71 2.07
C LEU A 66 18.07 -12.73 1.08
N CYS A 67 17.88 -11.43 1.32
CA CYS A 67 18.20 -10.37 0.37
C CYS A 67 19.71 -10.18 0.18
N HIS A 68 20.53 -10.31 1.21
CA HIS A 68 21.97 -10.02 1.13
C HIS A 68 22.85 -11.25 0.90
N LYS A 69 22.37 -12.46 1.23
CA LYS A 69 23.20 -13.68 1.20
C LYS A 69 22.68 -14.78 0.27
N GLN A 70 21.37 -14.97 0.15
CA GLN A 70 20.80 -16.09 -0.61
C GLN A 70 20.44 -15.72 -2.05
N VAL A 71 19.97 -14.50 -2.29
CA VAL A 71 19.69 -14.01 -3.64
C VAL A 71 20.99 -13.58 -4.31
N LYS A 72 21.24 -14.11 -5.52
CA LYS A 72 22.35 -13.69 -6.37
C LYS A 72 21.88 -12.60 -7.31
N TRP A 73 22.28 -11.37 -7.03
CA TRP A 73 21.91 -10.20 -7.83
C TRP A 73 22.80 -10.06 -9.06
N ASN A 74 22.19 -10.23 -10.23
CA ASN A 74 22.80 -9.85 -11.50
C ASN A 74 22.88 -8.32 -11.58
N THR A 75 23.97 -7.82 -12.15
CA THR A 75 24.22 -6.38 -12.35
C THR A 75 24.35 -6.10 -13.84
N ASP A 76 23.81 -4.98 -14.32
CA ASP A 76 23.98 -4.60 -15.71
C ASP A 76 25.46 -4.25 -15.98
N PRO A 77 26.09 -4.80 -17.04
CA PRO A 77 27.40 -4.34 -17.47
C PRO A 77 27.26 -2.94 -18.07
N ARG A 78 27.42 -1.89 -17.25
CA ARG A 78 27.37 -0.50 -17.70
C ARG A 78 28.77 0.09 -17.78
N PRO A 79 29.18 0.67 -18.92
CA PRO A 79 30.43 1.42 -19.00
C PRO A 79 30.46 2.54 -17.96
N GLY A 80 31.41 2.50 -17.02
CA GLY A 80 31.54 3.48 -15.93
C GLY A 80 30.55 3.32 -14.77
N GLY A 81 29.68 2.31 -14.79
CA GLY A 81 28.80 1.97 -13.66
C GLY A 81 29.55 1.15 -12.61
N ASN A 82 29.31 1.44 -11.34
CA ASN A 82 29.89 0.65 -10.26
C ASN A 82 28.92 -0.50 -9.90
N GLU A 83 29.23 -1.71 -10.39
CA GLU A 83 28.47 -2.94 -10.14
C GLU A 83 28.22 -3.19 -8.63
N SER A 84 29.12 -2.73 -7.75
CA SER A 84 28.92 -2.84 -6.31
C SER A 84 27.71 -2.02 -5.83
N PHE A 85 27.51 -0.81 -6.37
CA PHE A 85 26.35 0.03 -5.99
C PHE A 85 25.03 -0.56 -6.48
N GLU A 86 24.98 -1.11 -7.69
CA GLU A 86 23.75 -1.75 -8.19
C GLU A 86 23.40 -2.99 -7.38
N ARG A 87 24.40 -3.81 -7.05
CA ARG A 87 24.20 -5.00 -6.22
C ARG A 87 23.65 -4.64 -4.85
N GLU A 88 24.24 -3.66 -4.17
CA GLU A 88 23.75 -3.21 -2.86
C GLU A 88 22.37 -2.55 -2.96
N TYR A 89 22.11 -1.77 -4.02
CA TYR A 89 20.81 -1.17 -4.27
C TYR A 89 19.70 -2.23 -4.41
N LYS A 90 19.95 -3.31 -5.17
CA LYS A 90 19.01 -4.42 -5.32
C LYS A 90 18.75 -5.15 -3.99
N LYS A 91 19.79 -5.34 -3.16
CA LYS A 91 19.66 -5.91 -1.80
C LYS A 91 18.77 -5.06 -0.90
N ASP A 92 19.03 -3.75 -0.85
CA ASP A 92 18.23 -2.82 -0.05
C ASP A 92 16.76 -2.81 -0.52
N LEU A 93 16.54 -2.95 -1.84
CA LEU A 93 15.19 -2.88 -2.42
C LEU A 93 14.42 -4.11 -2.02
N CYS A 94 15.05 -5.28 -2.14
CA CYS A 94 14.52 -6.52 -1.59
C CYS A 94 14.15 -6.38 -0.11
N ALA A 95 15.01 -5.79 0.73
CA ALA A 95 14.74 -5.63 2.15
C ALA A 95 13.55 -4.68 2.45
N GLY A 96 13.40 -3.62 1.65
CA GLY A 96 12.23 -2.75 1.70
C GLY A 96 10.93 -3.47 1.33
N LEU A 97 10.94 -4.19 0.20
CA LEU A 97 9.78 -4.95 -0.29
C LEU A 97 9.37 -6.09 0.66
N MET A 98 10.35 -6.80 1.21
CA MET A 98 10.12 -7.82 2.22
C MET A 98 9.46 -7.24 3.48
N GLY A 99 9.84 -6.04 3.91
CA GLY A 99 9.21 -5.36 5.03
C GLY A 99 7.73 -5.07 4.80
N ILE A 100 7.37 -4.62 3.58
CA ILE A 100 5.96 -4.42 3.20
C ILE A 100 5.21 -5.76 3.20
N ARG A 101 5.80 -6.81 2.61
CA ARG A 101 5.18 -8.15 2.57
C ARG A 101 5.03 -8.76 3.96
N TYR A 102 5.99 -8.57 4.86
CA TYR A 102 5.88 -8.97 6.27
C TYR A 102 4.70 -8.28 6.94
N PHE A 103 4.62 -6.95 6.80
CA PHE A 103 3.54 -6.16 7.38
C PHE A 103 2.14 -6.60 6.90
N MET A 104 2.01 -6.83 5.60
CA MET A 104 0.79 -7.35 4.96
C MET A 104 0.50 -8.82 5.29
N SER A 105 1.48 -9.55 5.83
CA SER A 105 1.29 -10.93 6.31
C SER A 105 1.10 -11.00 7.83
N GLY A 106 0.85 -9.85 8.48
CA GLY A 106 0.65 -9.74 9.93
C GLY A 106 1.91 -9.96 10.76
N ILE A 107 3.08 -9.65 10.20
CA ILE A 107 4.37 -9.69 10.88
C ILE A 107 4.85 -8.25 11.10
N THR A 108 5.17 -7.90 12.34
CA THR A 108 5.82 -6.61 12.67
C THR A 108 7.31 -6.83 12.92
N GLU A 109 8.16 -6.15 12.16
CA GLU A 109 9.59 -6.10 12.45
C GLU A 109 9.83 -5.18 13.66
N LEU A 110 10.49 -5.71 14.69
CA LEU A 110 10.82 -4.97 15.92
C LEU A 110 12.00 -4.00 15.67
N GLY A 111 12.81 -4.32 14.66
CA GLY A 111 13.82 -3.49 14.02
C GLY A 111 15.02 -3.11 14.90
N GLY A 112 16.02 -2.48 14.30
CA GLY A 112 17.20 -1.99 15.01
C GLY A 112 18.13 -3.12 15.44
N ASN A 113 18.70 -3.04 16.64
CA ASN A 113 19.73 -4.00 17.09
C ASN A 113 19.20 -5.41 17.33
N THR A 114 17.88 -5.59 17.58
CA THR A 114 17.30 -6.92 17.79
C THR A 114 17.24 -7.73 16.51
N ARG A 115 17.05 -7.05 15.36
CA ARG A 115 16.86 -7.66 14.04
C ARG A 115 15.85 -8.83 14.07
N ASP A 116 14.80 -8.68 14.87
CA ASP A 116 13.75 -9.68 15.05
C ASP A 116 12.40 -9.18 14.51
N ALA A 117 11.49 -10.12 14.30
CA ALA A 117 10.14 -9.89 13.80
C ALA A 117 9.12 -10.67 14.65
N LYS A 118 7.96 -10.09 14.91
CA LYS A 118 6.91 -10.73 15.70
C LYS A 118 5.69 -10.99 14.82
N ILE A 119 5.16 -12.21 14.89
CA ILE A 119 3.83 -12.52 14.36
C ILE A 119 2.82 -11.86 15.29
N GLU A 120 1.96 -11.00 14.74
CA GLU A 120 0.83 -10.44 15.49
C GLU A 120 -0.31 -11.46 15.50
N GLU A 121 -0.20 -12.40 16.43
CA GLU A 121 -1.23 -13.40 16.68
C GLU A 121 -2.55 -12.72 17.04
N ASN A 122 -3.66 -13.30 16.57
CA ASN A 122 -5.02 -12.82 16.84
C ASN A 122 -5.32 -11.41 16.33
N LEU A 123 -4.74 -11.00 15.20
CA LEU A 123 -5.17 -9.79 14.49
C LEU A 123 -6.67 -9.87 14.15
N PRO A 124 -7.50 -8.96 14.68
CA PRO A 124 -8.92 -8.90 14.34
C PRO A 124 -9.14 -8.74 12.83
N GLU A 125 -10.26 -9.26 12.30
CA GLU A 125 -10.54 -9.26 10.86
C GLU A 125 -10.57 -7.82 10.28
N ASP A 126 -11.15 -6.86 11.01
CA ASP A 126 -11.21 -5.45 10.63
C ASP A 126 -9.81 -4.82 10.45
N LYS A 127 -8.80 -5.25 11.21
CA LYS A 127 -7.43 -4.72 11.08
C LYS A 127 -6.73 -5.12 9.78
N TRP A 128 -7.17 -6.18 9.11
CA TRP A 128 -6.58 -6.59 7.84
C TRP A 128 -6.86 -5.60 6.72
N PHE A 129 -8.03 -4.95 6.72
CA PHE A 129 -8.34 -3.91 5.74
C PHE A 129 -7.27 -2.80 5.73
N ALA A 130 -6.99 -2.23 6.90
CA ALA A 130 -5.97 -1.21 7.05
C ALA A 130 -4.58 -1.72 6.64
N ARG A 131 -4.17 -2.91 7.07
CA ARG A 131 -2.85 -3.47 6.71
C ARG A 131 -2.67 -3.64 5.21
N CYS A 132 -3.64 -4.24 4.55
CA CYS A 132 -3.52 -4.56 3.13
C CYS A 132 -3.51 -3.28 2.29
N THR A 133 -4.44 -2.35 2.56
CA THR A 133 -4.54 -1.08 1.85
C THR A 133 -3.30 -0.21 2.09
N VAL A 134 -2.89 -0.02 3.34
CA VAL A 134 -1.72 0.80 3.69
C VAL A 134 -0.43 0.18 3.14
N GLY A 135 -0.27 -1.14 3.20
CA GLY A 135 0.89 -1.83 2.64
C GLY A 135 1.03 -1.62 1.13
N MET A 136 -0.08 -1.66 0.39
CA MET A 136 -0.08 -1.43 -1.06
C MET A 136 0.22 0.01 -1.43
N LEU A 137 -0.36 0.98 -0.72
CA LEU A 137 -0.04 2.40 -0.93
C LEU A 137 1.41 2.69 -0.58
N ALA A 138 1.91 2.14 0.53
CA ALA A 138 3.31 2.28 0.93
C ALA A 138 4.27 1.66 -0.10
N LEU A 139 3.94 0.52 -0.69
CA LEU A 139 4.73 -0.04 -1.79
C LEU A 139 4.85 0.97 -2.94
N SER A 140 3.73 1.51 -3.39
CA SER A 140 3.70 2.44 -4.53
C SER A 140 4.45 3.73 -4.23
N GLU A 141 4.11 4.40 -3.13
CA GLU A 141 4.64 5.72 -2.78
C GLU A 141 6.12 5.69 -2.32
N ILE A 142 6.57 4.58 -1.73
CA ILE A 142 7.94 4.47 -1.19
C ILE A 142 8.89 3.77 -2.15
N TYR A 143 8.41 2.81 -2.94
CA TYR A 143 9.29 1.97 -3.78
C TYR A 143 8.91 1.94 -5.27
N GLY A 144 7.72 2.43 -5.63
CA GLY A 144 7.17 2.31 -6.98
C GLY A 144 7.99 3.02 -8.07
N ASP A 145 8.70 4.10 -7.75
CA ASP A 145 9.51 4.87 -8.71
C ASP A 145 10.97 4.37 -8.84
N HIS A 146 11.33 3.26 -8.17
CA HIS A 146 12.67 2.67 -8.28
C HIS A 146 12.90 2.05 -9.67
N CYS A 147 14.02 2.38 -10.31
CA CYS A 147 14.35 1.94 -11.67
C CYS A 147 14.67 0.44 -11.81
N LYS A 148 14.87 -0.28 -10.70
CA LYS A 148 15.15 -1.73 -10.68
C LYS A 148 14.06 -2.54 -9.97
N LEU A 149 12.91 -1.94 -9.69
CA LEU A 149 11.86 -2.60 -8.91
C LEU A 149 11.36 -3.88 -9.58
N ASN A 150 11.05 -3.83 -10.88
CA ASN A 150 10.65 -5.01 -11.66
C ASN A 150 11.65 -6.16 -11.55
N GLU A 151 12.93 -5.88 -11.84
CA GLU A 151 13.99 -6.90 -11.77
C GLU A 151 14.12 -7.52 -10.37
N VAL A 152 13.99 -6.70 -9.33
CA VAL A 152 14.07 -7.19 -7.95
C VAL A 152 12.87 -8.08 -7.65
N ILE A 153 11.65 -7.64 -7.95
CA ILE A 153 10.41 -8.40 -7.71
C ILE A 153 10.46 -9.75 -8.43
N GLU A 154 10.86 -9.77 -9.70
CA GLU A 154 11.00 -11.00 -10.48
C GLU A 154 11.93 -12.03 -9.83
N GLN A 155 13.05 -11.56 -9.26
CA GLN A 155 14.03 -12.46 -8.63
C GLN A 155 13.65 -12.95 -7.23
N ILE A 156 12.82 -12.19 -6.50
CA ILE A 156 12.50 -12.50 -5.10
C ILE A 156 11.13 -13.11 -4.89
N SER A 157 10.18 -12.96 -5.82
CA SER A 157 8.76 -13.33 -5.60
C SER A 157 8.58 -14.70 -4.96
N ASP A 158 9.15 -15.77 -5.53
CA ASP A 158 8.98 -17.12 -4.97
C ASP A 158 9.72 -17.32 -3.63
N ARG A 159 10.84 -16.62 -3.45
CA ARG A 159 11.64 -16.71 -2.22
C ARG A 159 10.98 -15.95 -1.07
N VAL A 160 10.31 -14.84 -1.36
CA VAL A 160 9.49 -14.09 -0.40
C VAL A 160 8.43 -15.02 0.17
N GLU A 161 7.67 -15.67 -0.70
CA GLU A 161 6.59 -16.58 -0.29
C GLU A 161 7.14 -17.76 0.51
N TRP A 162 8.27 -18.33 0.09
CA TRP A 162 8.91 -19.39 0.86
C TRP A 162 9.37 -18.90 2.25
N THR A 163 10.03 -17.75 2.35
CA THR A 163 10.48 -17.18 3.63
C THR A 163 9.31 -16.87 4.56
N LEU A 164 8.23 -16.29 4.04
CA LEU A 164 6.99 -16.05 4.77
C LEU A 164 6.39 -17.36 5.28
N ALA A 165 6.29 -18.40 4.44
CA ALA A 165 5.75 -19.69 4.83
C ALA A 165 6.58 -20.36 5.95
N GLN A 166 7.91 -20.22 5.92
CA GLN A 166 8.76 -20.70 7.01
C GLN A 166 8.53 -19.92 8.32
N ARG A 167 8.41 -18.59 8.25
CA ARG A 167 8.18 -17.76 9.45
C ARG A 167 6.81 -18.01 10.04
N LEU A 168 5.79 -18.15 9.19
CA LEU A 168 4.39 -18.33 9.57
C LEU A 168 4.00 -19.80 9.70
N LYS A 169 4.94 -20.70 10.03
CA LYS A 169 4.60 -22.09 10.33
C LYS A 169 3.61 -22.13 11.50
N GLY A 170 2.43 -22.72 11.27
CA GLY A 170 1.30 -22.69 12.21
C GLY A 170 0.32 -21.51 12.04
N HIS A 171 0.68 -20.51 11.23
CA HIS A 171 -0.08 -19.29 10.96
C HIS A 171 -0.19 -18.98 9.45
N MET A 172 -0.03 -19.97 8.58
CA MET A 172 0.05 -19.78 7.12
C MET A 172 -1.17 -19.08 6.51
N TYR A 173 -2.33 -19.16 7.16
CA TYR A 173 -3.54 -18.46 6.74
C TYR A 173 -3.37 -16.93 6.71
N MET A 174 -2.45 -16.37 7.51
CA MET A 174 -2.17 -14.93 7.57
C MET A 174 -1.56 -14.40 6.27
N MET A 175 -0.81 -15.23 5.53
CA MET A 175 -0.25 -14.83 4.22
C MET A 175 -1.37 -14.50 3.22
N LYS A 176 -2.47 -15.25 3.28
CA LYS A 176 -3.59 -15.15 2.34
C LYS A 176 -4.57 -14.03 2.67
N LYS A 177 -4.38 -13.29 3.77
CA LYS A 177 -5.33 -12.27 4.22
C LYS A 177 -5.44 -11.07 3.29
N CYS A 178 -4.35 -10.71 2.62
CA CYS A 178 -4.34 -9.61 1.64
C CYS A 178 -4.43 -10.09 0.17
N GLU A 179 -4.13 -11.36 -0.12
CA GLU A 179 -4.04 -11.86 -1.50
C GLU A 179 -5.40 -11.81 -2.21
N GLY A 180 -5.49 -11.03 -3.30
CA GLY A 180 -6.73 -10.82 -4.04
C GLY A 180 -7.88 -10.21 -3.22
N LYS A 181 -7.58 -9.55 -2.09
CA LYS A 181 -8.58 -9.00 -1.15
C LYS A 181 -8.65 -7.49 -1.08
N VAL A 182 -7.76 -6.79 -1.79
CA VAL A 182 -7.82 -5.34 -1.96
C VAL A 182 -8.25 -5.04 -3.39
N ASP A 183 -9.33 -4.28 -3.53
CA ASP A 183 -9.87 -3.87 -4.81
C ASP A 183 -9.67 -2.37 -5.11
N ALA A 184 -10.29 -1.89 -6.19
CA ALA A 184 -10.23 -0.50 -6.60
C ALA A 184 -10.86 0.47 -5.59
N ILE A 185 -11.94 0.07 -4.93
CA ILE A 185 -12.65 0.90 -3.94
C ILE A 185 -11.80 1.01 -2.68
N ASP A 186 -11.19 -0.09 -2.25
CA ASP A 186 -10.28 -0.13 -1.11
C ASP A 186 -9.12 0.87 -1.29
N LEU A 187 -8.50 0.88 -2.47
CA LEU A 187 -7.42 1.80 -2.80
C LEU A 187 -7.92 3.24 -2.97
N PHE A 188 -9.09 3.46 -3.55
CA PHE A 188 -9.70 4.80 -3.65
C PHE A 188 -9.87 5.46 -2.27
N ILE A 189 -10.39 4.69 -1.30
CA ILE A 189 -10.55 5.12 0.09
C ILE A 189 -9.18 5.34 0.75
N GLY A 190 -8.27 4.37 0.60
CA GLY A 190 -6.90 4.46 1.10
C GLY A 190 -6.19 5.71 0.63
N ARG A 191 -6.30 6.03 -0.67
CA ARG A 191 -5.66 7.19 -1.28
C ARG A 191 -6.22 8.50 -0.74
N THR A 192 -7.55 8.59 -0.70
CA THR A 192 -8.27 9.75 -0.15
C THR A 192 -7.84 10.09 1.27
N ILE A 193 -7.55 9.09 2.10
CA ILE A 193 -7.25 9.30 3.53
C ILE A 193 -5.75 9.47 3.80
N LEU A 194 -4.88 8.69 3.15
CA LEU A 194 -3.51 8.47 3.65
C LEU A 194 -2.39 8.71 2.62
N GLN A 195 -2.67 8.71 1.32
CA GLN A 195 -1.62 8.74 0.29
C GLN A 195 -0.66 9.92 0.46
N ASP A 196 -1.20 11.13 0.61
CA ASP A 196 -0.39 12.34 0.76
C ASP A 196 0.57 12.25 1.95
N GLN A 197 0.13 11.63 3.05
CA GLN A 197 0.97 11.46 4.22
C GLN A 197 2.13 10.50 3.98
N ILE A 198 1.88 9.37 3.29
CA ILE A 198 2.92 8.41 2.94
C ILE A 198 3.92 9.07 1.99
N ARG A 199 3.43 9.74 0.94
CA ARG A 199 4.23 10.44 -0.07
C ARG A 199 5.12 11.50 0.56
N ASN A 200 4.54 12.42 1.31
CA ASN A 200 5.27 13.51 1.97
C ASN A 200 6.34 12.98 2.94
N TRP A 201 6.03 11.91 3.67
CA TRP A 201 7.01 11.26 4.55
C TRP A 201 8.15 10.62 3.75
N ALA A 202 7.84 9.86 2.69
CA ALA A 202 8.84 9.21 1.86
C ALA A 202 9.79 10.22 1.21
N GLU A 203 9.25 11.28 0.60
CA GLU A 203 10.02 12.36 0.00
C GLU A 203 10.91 13.09 1.02
N GLY A 204 10.36 13.43 2.19
CA GLY A 204 11.12 14.07 3.26
C GLY A 204 12.27 13.20 3.77
N LYS A 205 12.06 11.89 3.92
CA LYS A 205 13.12 10.95 4.33
C LYS A 205 14.16 10.74 3.24
N ARG A 206 13.76 10.65 1.97
CA ARG A 206 14.69 10.59 0.82
C ARG A 206 15.56 11.84 0.74
N ALA A 207 14.96 13.02 0.89
CA ALA A 207 15.68 14.31 0.87
C ALA A 207 16.70 14.43 2.02
N SER A 208 16.40 13.83 3.18
CA SER A 208 17.30 13.80 4.34
C SER A 208 18.52 12.89 4.17
N GLY A 209 18.45 11.91 3.25
CA GLY A 209 19.55 11.01 2.91
C GLY A 209 20.18 10.32 4.12
N THR A 210 21.51 10.21 4.13
CA THR A 210 22.28 9.55 5.21
C THR A 210 22.33 10.33 6.52
N ARG A 211 21.90 11.60 6.55
CA ARG A 211 22.00 12.46 7.74
C ARG A 211 20.89 12.18 8.76
N SER A 212 19.66 12.00 8.28
CA SER A 212 18.47 11.79 9.13
C SER A 212 17.33 11.05 8.40
N GLY A 213 17.64 10.41 7.27
CA GLY A 213 16.71 9.55 6.56
C GLY A 213 16.27 8.36 7.40
N ALA A 214 15.07 7.86 7.12
CA ALA A 214 14.65 6.55 7.58
C ALA A 214 15.54 5.48 6.93
N TRP A 215 15.93 4.43 7.65
CA TRP A 215 16.93 3.47 7.17
C TRP A 215 16.61 2.94 5.77
N ARG A 216 15.43 2.33 5.58
CA ARG A 216 15.01 1.72 4.31
C ARG A 216 14.35 2.69 3.33
N VAL A 217 14.38 4.00 3.57
CA VAL A 217 13.68 5.00 2.74
C VAL A 217 14.54 6.20 2.35
N GLY A 218 15.47 6.65 3.20
CA GLY A 218 16.43 7.69 2.88
C GLY A 218 17.88 7.25 2.96
N THR A 219 18.26 6.57 4.05
CA THR A 219 19.68 6.31 4.38
C THR A 219 20.34 5.36 3.40
N LEU A 220 19.74 4.19 3.14
CA LEU A 220 20.29 3.21 2.19
C LEU A 220 20.36 3.78 0.76
N TRP A 221 19.45 4.70 0.42
CA TRP A 221 19.28 5.18 -0.94
C TRP A 221 20.07 6.43 -1.29
N GLY A 222 20.46 7.24 -0.29
CA GLY A 222 21.00 8.58 -0.51
C GLY A 222 22.11 8.65 -1.56
N ASN A 223 23.02 7.66 -1.58
CA ASN A 223 24.07 7.56 -2.59
C ASN A 223 23.74 6.54 -3.68
N ARG A 224 23.11 5.41 -3.33
CA ARG A 224 22.89 4.29 -4.26
C ARG A 224 21.88 4.64 -5.36
N TRP A 225 20.81 5.36 -5.03
CA TRP A 225 19.80 5.76 -6.01
C TRP A 225 20.40 6.60 -7.13
N LYS A 226 21.18 7.63 -6.78
CA LYS A 226 21.83 8.51 -7.74
C LYS A 226 22.75 7.72 -8.69
N GLN A 227 23.53 6.79 -8.14
CA GLN A 227 24.47 6.01 -8.95
C GLN A 227 23.73 5.04 -9.88
N VAL A 228 22.70 4.36 -9.39
CA VAL A 228 22.05 3.26 -10.12
C VAL A 228 20.95 3.76 -11.06
N CYS A 229 20.07 4.64 -10.57
CA CYS A 229 18.97 5.16 -11.36
C CYS A 229 19.37 6.40 -12.16
N ASN A 230 20.18 7.34 -11.63
CA ASN A 230 20.57 8.56 -12.37
C ASN A 230 21.85 8.39 -13.21
N GLY A 231 22.39 7.17 -13.31
CA GLY A 231 23.59 6.88 -14.11
C GLY A 231 24.82 7.67 -13.67
N GLY A 232 24.92 7.97 -12.37
CA GLY A 232 26.05 8.72 -11.81
C GLY A 232 26.09 10.22 -12.17
N LYS A 233 25.12 10.74 -12.93
CA LYS A 233 25.03 12.17 -13.22
C LYS A 233 24.93 12.96 -11.90
N GLY A 234 25.59 14.11 -11.83
CA GLY A 234 25.81 14.90 -10.61
C GLY A 234 24.56 15.34 -9.85
N THR A 235 23.34 15.13 -10.38
CA THR A 235 22.07 15.50 -9.76
C THR A 235 21.55 14.40 -8.82
N THR A 236 21.18 14.78 -7.60
CA THR A 236 20.52 13.89 -6.62
C THR A 236 19.03 13.72 -6.91
N LYS A 237 18.43 14.63 -7.69
CA LYS A 237 17.04 14.58 -8.11
C LYS A 237 16.94 13.85 -9.44
N MET A 238 16.23 12.73 -9.44
CA MET A 238 15.68 12.16 -10.67
C MET A 238 14.61 13.11 -11.20
N GLU A 239 14.60 13.35 -12.51
CA GLU A 239 13.53 14.09 -13.17
C GLU A 239 12.18 13.44 -12.86
N ASP A 240 11.18 14.26 -12.53
CA ASP A 240 9.88 13.77 -12.08
C ASP A 240 9.18 12.94 -13.16
N GLU A 241 9.39 13.26 -14.44
CA GLU A 241 8.89 12.44 -15.55
C GLU A 241 9.46 11.02 -15.55
N ARG A 242 10.74 10.85 -15.20
CA ARG A 242 11.34 9.51 -15.11
C ARG A 242 10.87 8.75 -13.87
N LYS A 243 10.51 9.44 -12.78
CA LYS A 243 9.82 8.80 -11.63
C LYS A 243 8.45 8.29 -12.04
N LYS A 244 7.67 9.12 -12.73
CA LYS A 244 6.35 8.75 -13.25
C LYS A 244 6.46 7.58 -14.23
N GLU A 245 7.45 7.58 -15.11
CA GLU A 245 7.71 6.48 -16.04
C GLU A 245 8.04 5.20 -15.29
N ASN A 246 9.03 5.21 -14.39
CA ASN A 246 9.37 4.04 -13.58
C ASN A 246 8.14 3.52 -12.83
N LEU A 247 7.40 4.41 -12.16
CA LEU A 247 6.18 4.07 -11.44
C LEU A 247 5.17 3.34 -12.32
N LYS A 248 4.86 3.88 -13.51
CA LYS A 248 3.98 3.25 -14.50
C LYS A 248 4.50 1.89 -14.96
N THR A 249 5.78 1.78 -15.32
CA THR A 249 6.37 0.51 -15.77
C THR A 249 6.43 -0.56 -14.67
N ASN A 250 6.38 -0.13 -13.41
CA ASN A 250 6.43 -1.01 -12.24
C ASN A 250 5.04 -1.47 -11.75
N ALA A 251 3.95 -0.95 -12.33
CA ALA A 251 2.57 -1.22 -11.89
C ALA A 251 2.25 -2.73 -11.81
N SER A 252 2.58 -3.48 -12.86
CA SER A 252 2.29 -4.92 -12.94
C SER A 252 3.11 -5.73 -11.93
N SER A 253 4.38 -5.39 -11.72
CA SER A 253 5.21 -6.09 -10.74
C SER A 253 4.77 -5.79 -9.31
N MET A 254 4.35 -4.55 -9.02
CA MET A 254 3.80 -4.21 -7.71
C MET A 254 2.54 -5.01 -7.40
N THR A 255 1.61 -5.11 -8.35
CA THR A 255 0.38 -5.91 -8.19
C THR A 255 0.68 -7.41 -8.06
N LYS A 256 1.67 -7.93 -8.81
CA LYS A 256 2.15 -9.32 -8.70
C LYS A 256 2.80 -9.62 -7.35
N LEU A 257 3.68 -8.75 -6.85
CA LEU A 257 4.29 -8.88 -5.53
C LEU A 257 3.21 -8.96 -4.44
N MET A 258 2.11 -8.25 -4.64
CA MET A 258 0.98 -8.22 -3.70
C MET A 258 -0.09 -9.28 -3.96
N LYS A 259 0.11 -10.17 -4.94
CA LYS A 259 -0.82 -11.26 -5.30
C LYS A 259 -2.23 -10.76 -5.63
N LEU A 260 -2.31 -9.67 -6.40
CA LEU A 260 -3.58 -9.07 -6.85
C LEU A 260 -3.98 -9.50 -8.26
N ASP A 261 -3.09 -10.19 -8.97
CA ASP A 261 -3.31 -10.82 -10.27
C ASP A 261 -4.32 -11.99 -10.24
N SER A 262 -4.78 -12.38 -9.05
CA SER A 262 -5.80 -13.43 -8.85
C SER A 262 -7.24 -12.96 -9.06
N ILE A 263 -7.47 -11.67 -9.33
CA ILE A 263 -8.81 -11.14 -9.63
C ILE A 263 -9.01 -11.19 -11.16
N PRO A 264 -10.00 -11.95 -11.67
CA PRO A 264 -10.29 -11.99 -13.10
C PRO A 264 -10.59 -10.59 -13.63
N ALA A 265 -10.01 -10.22 -14.76
CA ALA A 265 -10.33 -8.99 -15.48
C ALA A 265 -11.80 -9.01 -15.91
N GLY A 266 -12.68 -8.47 -15.07
CA GLY A 266 -14.10 -8.35 -15.33
C GLY A 266 -14.43 -6.98 -15.93
N SER A 267 -14.92 -7.00 -17.17
CA SER A 267 -15.48 -5.87 -17.95
C SER A 267 -14.47 -4.83 -18.46
N SER A 268 -14.63 -4.47 -19.73
CA SER A 268 -13.80 -3.54 -20.53
C SER A 268 -13.83 -2.07 -20.07
N HIS A 269 -14.35 -1.78 -18.88
CA HIS A 269 -14.51 -0.44 -18.32
C HIS A 269 -14.04 -0.35 -16.84
N ALA A 270 -13.51 -1.44 -16.26
CA ALA A 270 -13.00 -1.43 -14.90
C ALA A 270 -11.55 -0.91 -14.86
N VAL A 271 -11.30 0.14 -14.08
CA VAL A 271 -9.95 0.67 -13.81
C VAL A 271 -9.11 -0.43 -13.14
N SER A 272 -7.87 -0.63 -13.59
CA SER A 272 -7.00 -1.62 -12.97
C SER A 272 -6.41 -1.13 -11.64
N ILE A 273 -6.16 -2.03 -10.70
CA ILE A 273 -5.46 -1.71 -9.43
C ILE A 273 -4.10 -1.07 -9.73
N GLY A 274 -3.40 -1.53 -10.78
CA GLY A 274 -2.15 -0.93 -11.23
C GLY A 274 -2.30 0.55 -11.56
N ASP A 275 -3.31 0.93 -12.33
CA ASP A 275 -3.58 2.33 -12.71
C ASP A 275 -3.86 3.21 -11.49
N ILE A 276 -4.55 2.67 -10.48
CA ILE A 276 -4.84 3.39 -9.23
C ILE A 276 -3.58 3.60 -8.41
N LEU A 277 -2.70 2.60 -8.32
CA LEU A 277 -1.46 2.70 -7.56
C LEU A 277 -0.48 3.72 -8.16
N VAL A 278 -0.42 3.81 -9.50
CA VAL A 278 0.53 4.68 -10.21
C VAL A 278 0.00 6.07 -10.55
N ASP A 279 -1.21 6.38 -10.11
CA ASP A 279 -1.83 7.69 -10.32
C ASP A 279 -1.10 8.78 -9.52
N THR A 280 -0.34 9.62 -10.21
CA THR A 280 0.33 10.77 -9.59
C THR A 280 -0.52 12.02 -9.57
N ASP A 281 -1.63 12.03 -10.32
CA ASP A 281 -2.43 13.21 -10.58
C ASP A 281 -3.69 13.26 -9.70
N ASN A 282 -3.78 12.35 -8.72
CA ASN A 282 -4.91 12.21 -7.80
C ASN A 282 -6.26 12.03 -8.52
N LYS A 283 -6.25 11.31 -9.65
CA LYS A 283 -7.44 10.91 -10.42
C LYS A 283 -8.34 9.93 -9.68
N TYR A 284 -7.75 9.09 -8.84
CA TYR A 284 -8.46 8.04 -8.10
C TYR A 284 -8.50 8.31 -6.59
N ALA A 285 -8.66 9.58 -6.22
CA ALA A 285 -8.88 10.02 -4.85
C ALA A 285 -9.94 11.13 -4.83
N THR A 286 -10.63 11.27 -3.69
CA THR A 286 -11.58 12.36 -3.45
C THR A 286 -11.19 13.13 -2.18
N LYS A 287 -12.12 13.90 -1.61
CA LYS A 287 -11.97 14.56 -0.31
C LYS A 287 -12.53 13.68 0.81
N GLU A 288 -11.93 13.77 1.99
CA GLU A 288 -12.43 13.08 3.19
C GLU A 288 -13.91 13.40 3.46
N ASP A 289 -14.34 14.65 3.25
CA ASP A 289 -15.74 15.08 3.40
C ASP A 289 -16.69 14.34 2.45
N THR A 290 -16.24 13.97 1.24
CA THR A 290 -17.05 13.18 0.31
C THR A 290 -17.26 11.76 0.82
N LEU A 291 -16.22 11.13 1.41
CA LEU A 291 -16.38 9.82 2.06
C LEU A 291 -17.34 9.91 3.26
N ARG A 292 -17.21 10.96 4.07
CA ARG A 292 -18.10 11.23 5.20
C ARG A 292 -19.55 11.39 4.74
N GLN A 293 -19.78 12.11 3.66
CA GLN A 293 -21.12 12.29 3.07
C GLN A 293 -21.71 10.96 2.58
N VAL A 294 -20.91 10.07 2.00
CA VAL A 294 -21.37 8.73 1.59
C VAL A 294 -21.95 7.96 2.79
N PHE A 295 -21.26 7.94 3.93
CA PHE A 295 -21.77 7.29 5.13
C PHE A 295 -23.03 7.98 5.67
N GLN A 296 -23.03 9.31 5.71
CA GLN A 296 -24.17 10.10 6.21
C GLN A 296 -25.44 9.87 5.37
N ASP A 297 -25.32 9.87 4.03
CA ASP A 297 -26.44 9.66 3.12
C ASP A 297 -27.12 8.30 3.32
N VAL A 298 -26.33 7.24 3.56
CA VAL A 298 -26.90 5.91 3.80
C VAL A 298 -27.69 5.90 5.11
N MET A 299 -27.16 6.55 6.15
CA MET A 299 -27.81 6.60 7.46
C MET A 299 -29.07 7.47 7.50
N GLN A 300 -29.14 8.52 6.68
CA GLN A 300 -30.34 9.37 6.59
C GLN A 300 -31.56 8.61 6.06
N ASN A 301 -31.35 7.52 5.32
CA ASN A 301 -32.42 6.67 4.79
C ASN A 301 -32.86 5.56 5.76
N ASP A 302 -32.16 5.34 6.88
CA ASP A 302 -32.45 4.26 7.84
C ASP A 302 -32.01 4.67 9.27
N SER A 303 -32.81 5.53 9.91
CA SER A 303 -32.42 6.31 11.08
C SER A 303 -32.34 5.55 12.41
N SER A 304 -32.59 4.24 12.43
CA SER A 304 -32.54 3.41 13.65
C SER A 304 -31.89 2.03 13.48
N GLY A 305 -31.40 1.70 12.27
CA GLY A 305 -30.84 0.40 11.93
C GLY A 305 -29.30 0.32 11.89
N PRO A 306 -28.74 -0.90 11.82
CA PRO A 306 -27.36 -1.09 11.38
C PRO A 306 -27.16 -0.48 10.00
N LEU A 307 -25.95 0.00 9.72
CA LEU A 307 -25.57 0.57 8.43
C LEU A 307 -25.82 -0.46 7.32
N ASN A 308 -26.55 -0.05 6.28
CA ASN A 308 -26.77 -0.87 5.10
C ASN A 308 -25.49 -0.96 4.28
N ILE A 309 -24.68 -2.00 4.54
CA ILE A 309 -23.37 -2.18 3.91
C ILE A 309 -23.47 -2.29 2.39
N GLY A 310 -24.53 -2.92 1.86
CA GLY A 310 -24.76 -3.00 0.42
C GLY A 310 -24.91 -1.62 -0.23
N GLN A 311 -25.70 -0.74 0.38
CA GLN A 311 -25.89 0.64 -0.09
C GLN A 311 -24.62 1.49 0.04
N VAL A 312 -23.84 1.29 1.12
CA VAL A 312 -22.52 1.93 1.26
C VAL A 312 -21.61 1.54 0.12
N MET A 313 -21.48 0.24 -0.15
CA MET A 313 -20.62 -0.27 -1.24
C MET A 313 -21.07 0.25 -2.61
N GLU A 314 -22.38 0.33 -2.86
CA GLU A 314 -22.92 0.89 -4.10
C GLU A 314 -22.59 2.39 -4.26
N LYS A 315 -22.79 3.19 -3.21
CA LYS A 315 -22.44 4.62 -3.23
C LYS A 315 -20.94 4.84 -3.40
N LEU A 316 -20.10 4.08 -2.69
CA LEU A 316 -18.65 4.15 -2.84
C LEU A 316 -18.23 3.84 -4.28
N LYS A 317 -18.78 2.76 -4.87
CA LYS A 317 -18.55 2.42 -6.27
C LYS A 317 -18.92 3.57 -7.20
N LYS A 318 -20.10 4.17 -7.01
CA LYS A 318 -20.56 5.31 -7.82
C LYS A 318 -19.65 6.54 -7.67
N GLU A 319 -19.16 6.83 -6.47
CA GLU A 319 -18.20 7.92 -6.25
C GLU A 319 -16.86 7.64 -6.93
N THR A 320 -16.36 6.40 -6.88
CA THR A 320 -15.16 5.99 -7.61
C THR A 320 -15.34 6.15 -9.12
N GLU A 321 -16.47 5.70 -9.68
CA GLU A 321 -16.81 5.84 -11.11
C GLU A 321 -16.98 7.31 -11.51
N THR A 322 -17.65 8.13 -10.69
CA THR A 322 -17.86 9.56 -10.96
C THR A 322 -16.55 10.33 -10.95
N THR A 323 -15.69 10.05 -9.96
CA THR A 323 -14.36 10.66 -9.88
C THR A 323 -13.56 10.30 -11.13
N THR A 324 -13.52 9.01 -11.48
CA THR A 324 -12.84 8.51 -12.67
C THR A 324 -13.39 9.15 -13.97
N GLY A 325 -14.72 9.19 -14.14
CA GLY A 325 -15.38 9.72 -15.33
C GLY A 325 -15.19 11.23 -15.53
N LYS A 326 -15.17 12.02 -14.46
CA LYS A 326 -14.86 13.47 -14.53
C LYS A 326 -13.49 13.71 -15.16
N TYR A 327 -12.48 12.89 -14.82
CA TYR A 327 -11.15 13.02 -15.39
C TYR A 327 -11.07 12.60 -16.86
N TYR A 328 -11.81 11.57 -17.28
CA TYR A 328 -11.87 11.19 -18.70
C TYR A 328 -12.44 12.33 -19.57
N ILE A 329 -13.50 12.99 -19.11
CA ILE A 329 -14.11 14.12 -19.83
C ILE A 329 -13.16 15.33 -19.89
N MET A 330 -12.45 15.63 -18.80
CA MET A 330 -11.47 16.72 -18.79
C MET A 330 -10.33 16.49 -19.79
N ASN A 331 -9.85 15.25 -19.95
CA ASN A 331 -8.77 14.96 -20.91
C ASN A 331 -9.22 15.06 -22.38
N ILE A 332 -10.48 14.75 -22.69
CA ILE A 332 -11.02 14.87 -24.05
C ILE A 332 -11.17 16.34 -24.45
N LEU A 333 -11.45 17.23 -23.50
CA LEU A 333 -11.65 18.66 -23.75
C LEU A 333 -10.35 19.47 -23.84
N HIS A 334 -9.19 18.86 -23.54
CA HIS A 334 -7.85 19.50 -23.61
C HIS A 334 -6.99 18.98 -24.79
N HIS A 335 -7.60 18.28 -25.74
CA HIS A 335 -7.02 17.90 -27.04
C HIS A 335 -7.83 18.53 -28.17
#